data_AF-A0A7S1YUV1-F1
#
_entry.id   AF-A0A7S1YUV1-F1
#
_cell.length_a   1.000
_cell.length_b   1.000
_cell.length_c   1.000
_cell.angle_alpha   90.00
_cell.angle_beta   90.00
_cell.angle_gamma   90.00
#
_symmetry.space_group_name_H-M   'P 1'
#
loop_
_entity.id
_entity.type
_entity.pdbx_description
1 polymer ?
#
loop_
_entity_poly.entity_id
_entity_poly.type
_entity_poly.pdbx_seq_one_letter_code
_entity_poly.pdbx_strand_id
1 'polypeptide(L)'
;DGDGDGDNNDNDNDNDNEGKDAERASGYGYRAHAAAWRRPFHVRGRYTKSRRDVSQTPFHVANDDDDGGRNGNGNGKVKLGITSVEEEICPLLASLGCGGISDGNNEPLAVGGSGGGNEKGRVVYGLCKFHASGREDMDVRVLLPPPSGNDENVNEHGGRPFVCEVYDARRIPTPEDLKRVVAAINRSGDDATDASAPEDDDTKGSGGDGRSDLGLLDVHNLESRWNIAVGPADFRSELSAPRWYGRNPRGVGVAPTMALCPASAFRGLQGETEDKVKRYGCVCWSDGTIPSQEYLEEKLGCGGSVGGKRNGNDDGGQYPLDIRQSTPIRVLHRRASAVRARKILTLRARRIDERWFALSLSTSAGAYVKEFVHGDCGRTAPSVSSMMGNRIDIVSLDCEGIEV
;
A
#
# COMPACT_ATOMS: atom_id res chain seq x y z
N ASP A 1 -101.32 -30.21 1.78
CA ASP A 1 -100.98 -31.64 1.59
C ASP A 1 -100.62 -31.92 0.15
N GLY A 2 -99.33 -32.17 -0.09
CA GLY A 2 -98.81 -32.86 -1.26
C GLY A 2 -98.32 -31.99 -2.42
N ASP A 3 -97.11 -31.43 -2.28
CA ASP A 3 -96.35 -30.82 -3.38
C ASP A 3 -95.99 -31.88 -4.43
N GLY A 4 -96.23 -31.54 -5.70
CA GLY A 4 -95.66 -32.22 -6.85
C GLY A 4 -95.11 -31.16 -7.79
N ASP A 5 -93.82 -31.25 -8.08
CA ASP A 5 -93.22 -30.73 -9.30
C ASP A 5 -92.01 -31.63 -9.59
N GLY A 6 -92.05 -32.23 -10.78
CA GLY A 6 -90.93 -32.99 -11.32
C GLY A 6 -89.94 -32.07 -11.99
N ASP A 7 -88.69 -32.53 -12.07
CA ASP A 7 -87.93 -32.36 -13.29
C ASP A 7 -86.89 -33.47 -13.42
N ASN A 8 -86.91 -34.07 -14.60
CA ASN A 8 -85.96 -35.06 -15.09
C ASN A 8 -84.60 -34.40 -15.34
N ASN A 9 -83.52 -35.10 -15.02
CA ASN A 9 -82.48 -35.34 -16.01
C ASN A 9 -81.56 -36.46 -15.54
N ASP A 10 -81.79 -37.65 -16.11
CA ASP A 10 -80.78 -38.68 -16.25
C ASP A 10 -79.66 -38.16 -17.17
N ASN A 11 -78.41 -38.35 -16.76
CA ASN A 11 -77.37 -38.74 -17.69
C ASN A 11 -76.29 -39.53 -16.96
N ASP A 12 -76.26 -40.80 -17.32
CA ASP A 12 -75.24 -41.81 -17.06
C ASP A 12 -73.82 -41.29 -17.33
N ASN A 13 -72.88 -41.59 -16.44
CA ASN A 13 -71.96 -42.71 -16.66
C ASN A 13 -70.83 -42.71 -15.63
N ASP A 14 -70.65 -43.88 -15.04
CA ASP A 14 -69.36 -44.36 -14.53
C ASP A 14 -68.27 -44.08 -15.55
N ASN A 15 -67.21 -43.36 -15.15
CA ASN A 15 -65.84 -43.84 -15.27
C ASN A 15 -64.80 -42.79 -14.84
N ASP A 16 -63.75 -43.32 -14.25
CA ASP A 16 -62.37 -42.87 -14.37
C ASP A 16 -61.97 -41.61 -13.58
N ASN A 17 -61.59 -41.94 -12.35
CA ASN A 17 -60.58 -41.34 -11.49
C ASN A 17 -59.23 -41.03 -12.22
N GLU A 18 -59.25 -40.29 -13.33
CA GLU A 18 -58.06 -39.87 -14.10
C GLU A 18 -57.92 -38.33 -14.21
N GLY A 19 -58.91 -37.56 -13.74
CA GLY A 19 -58.88 -36.08 -13.81
C GLY A 19 -58.23 -35.35 -12.64
N LYS A 20 -57.97 -36.01 -11.50
CA LYS A 20 -57.41 -35.36 -10.28
C LYS A 20 -55.89 -35.45 -10.16
N ASP A 21 -55.24 -36.28 -10.97
CA ASP A 21 -53.78 -36.36 -11.04
C ASP A 21 -53.18 -35.47 -12.14
N ALA A 22 -54.00 -35.00 -13.10
CA ALA A 22 -53.53 -34.10 -14.17
C ALA A 22 -53.30 -32.65 -13.70
N GLU A 23 -54.03 -32.18 -12.68
CA GLU A 23 -53.83 -30.84 -12.11
C GLU A 23 -52.69 -30.78 -11.07
N ARG A 24 -52.19 -31.95 -10.62
CA ARG A 24 -51.01 -32.04 -9.75
C ARG A 24 -49.69 -32.16 -10.53
N ALA A 25 -49.77 -32.19 -11.86
CA ALA A 25 -48.62 -32.33 -12.76
C ALA A 25 -48.18 -31.02 -13.45
N SER A 26 -48.79 -29.86 -13.12
CA SER A 26 -48.44 -28.55 -13.70
C SER A 26 -47.49 -27.69 -12.83
N GLY A 27 -47.03 -28.20 -11.68
CA GLY A 27 -46.44 -27.39 -10.60
C GLY A 27 -44.93 -27.47 -10.39
N TYR A 28 -44.14 -28.13 -11.25
CA TYR A 28 -42.67 -28.16 -11.09
C TYR A 28 -41.99 -27.32 -12.17
N GLY A 29 -42.07 -25.99 -12.01
CA GLY A 29 -41.25 -25.07 -12.79
C GLY A 29 -39.77 -25.31 -12.48
N TYR A 30 -39.02 -25.89 -13.42
CA TYR A 30 -37.57 -25.97 -13.32
C TYR A 30 -36.98 -24.56 -13.35
N ARG A 31 -36.45 -24.08 -12.23
CA ARG A 31 -35.67 -22.85 -12.19
C ARG A 31 -34.23 -23.16 -12.59
N ALA A 32 -33.92 -22.96 -13.87
CA ALA A 32 -32.55 -23.05 -14.35
C ALA A 32 -31.79 -21.77 -13.95
N HIS A 33 -30.68 -21.94 -13.24
CA HIS A 33 -29.74 -20.86 -12.96
C HIS A 33 -28.53 -21.02 -13.89
N ALA A 34 -28.28 -20.03 -14.74
CA ALA A 34 -27.07 -19.95 -15.55
C ALA A 34 -26.16 -18.87 -14.98
N ALA A 35 -24.88 -19.20 -14.78
CA ALA A 35 -23.86 -18.26 -14.37
C ALA A 35 -22.67 -18.33 -15.33
N ALA A 36 -22.13 -17.17 -15.69
CA ALA A 36 -20.88 -17.07 -16.43
C ALA A 36 -19.80 -16.56 -15.46
N TRP A 37 -18.66 -17.24 -15.43
CA TRP A 37 -17.51 -16.84 -14.63
C TRP A 37 -16.28 -16.70 -15.52
N ARG A 38 -15.59 -15.58 -15.41
CA ARG A 38 -14.36 -15.33 -16.18
C ARG A 38 -13.14 -15.67 -15.34
N ARG A 39 -12.15 -16.29 -15.98
CA ARG A 39 -10.89 -16.67 -15.32
C ARG A 39 -10.16 -15.44 -14.77
N PRO A 40 -9.61 -15.50 -13.54
CA PRO A 40 -8.80 -14.44 -12.99
C PRO A 40 -7.53 -14.20 -13.81
N PHE A 41 -7.05 -12.97 -13.78
CA PHE A 41 -5.76 -12.60 -14.34
C PHE A 41 -5.02 -11.67 -13.38
N HIS A 42 -3.74 -11.44 -13.66
CA HIS A 42 -2.87 -10.68 -12.79
C HIS A 42 -2.25 -9.50 -13.55
N VAL A 43 -2.16 -8.36 -12.89
CA VAL A 43 -1.47 -7.16 -13.37
C VAL A 43 -0.40 -6.81 -12.37
N ARG A 44 0.86 -6.73 -12.81
CA ARG A 44 1.99 -6.30 -11.97
C ARG A 44 2.34 -4.85 -12.24
N GLY A 45 2.90 -4.20 -11.24
CA GLY A 45 3.48 -2.87 -11.37
C GLY A 45 4.44 -2.56 -10.21
N ARG A 46 4.90 -1.31 -10.15
CA ARG A 46 5.63 -0.77 -9.02
C ARG A 46 4.98 0.55 -8.62
N TYR A 47 4.83 0.78 -7.32
CA TYR A 47 4.25 2.02 -6.81
C TYR A 47 5.26 2.85 -6.02
N THR A 48 5.04 4.16 -6.04
CA THR A 48 5.65 5.14 -5.15
C THR A 48 4.57 5.78 -4.28
N LYS A 49 4.94 6.14 -3.07
CA LYS A 49 4.09 6.77 -2.07
C LYS A 49 4.83 7.98 -1.50
N SER A 50 4.43 9.19 -1.85
CA SER A 50 5.11 10.43 -1.46
C SER A 50 4.58 11.04 -0.15
N ARG A 51 3.41 10.62 0.32
CA ARG A 51 2.77 11.14 1.55
C ARG A 51 2.97 10.25 2.77
N ARG A 52 2.84 10.84 3.96
CA ARG A 52 2.98 10.17 5.27
C ARG A 52 1.64 9.90 5.98
N ASP A 53 0.52 10.21 5.33
CA ASP A 53 -0.86 10.01 5.80
C ASP A 53 -1.65 9.09 4.84
N VAL A 54 -0.94 8.24 4.10
CA VAL A 54 -1.49 7.26 3.16
C VAL A 54 -1.07 5.86 3.58
N SER A 55 -2.03 4.96 3.82
CA SER A 55 -1.70 3.56 4.13
C SER A 55 -1.43 2.74 2.87
N GLN A 56 -0.84 1.56 2.99
CA GLN A 56 -0.70 0.64 1.84
C GLN A 56 -2.07 0.05 1.43
N THR A 57 -2.87 -0.34 2.43
CA THR A 57 -4.22 -0.90 2.29
C THR A 57 -5.18 -0.13 3.19
N PRO A 58 -6.50 -0.11 2.94
CA PRO A 58 -7.45 0.65 3.75
C PRO A 58 -7.27 0.35 5.24
N PHE A 59 -7.08 1.40 6.04
CA PHE A 59 -6.82 1.25 7.46
C PHE A 59 -7.98 1.80 8.26
N HIS A 60 -8.67 0.92 8.99
CA HIS A 60 -9.84 1.24 9.77
C HIS A 60 -9.60 0.81 11.22
N VAL A 61 -9.95 1.69 12.16
CA VAL A 61 -9.91 1.43 13.61
C VAL A 61 -11.31 1.49 14.18
N ALA A 62 -11.54 0.84 15.32
CA ALA A 62 -12.78 0.99 16.05
C ALA A 62 -12.90 2.45 16.52
N ASN A 63 -14.13 2.99 16.53
CA ASN A 63 -14.38 4.28 17.15
C ASN A 63 -14.52 4.05 18.66
N ASP A 64 -13.54 4.50 19.44
CA ASP A 64 -13.52 4.30 20.89
C ASP A 64 -14.53 5.23 21.61
N ASP A 65 -15.09 6.23 20.92
CA ASP A 65 -16.11 7.16 21.45
C ASP A 65 -17.53 6.56 21.46
N ASP A 66 -17.69 5.31 21.03
CA ASP A 66 -18.97 4.60 21.03
C ASP A 66 -19.21 3.92 22.39
N ASP A 67 -19.50 4.73 23.41
CA ASP A 67 -19.73 4.30 24.81
C ASP A 67 -21.08 3.59 25.01
N GLY A 68 -21.41 2.64 24.13
CA GLY A 68 -22.56 1.73 24.28
C GLY A 68 -23.89 2.44 24.50
N GLY A 69 -24.07 3.64 23.92
CA GLY A 69 -25.29 4.42 24.03
C GLY A 69 -26.50 3.58 23.62
N ARG A 70 -27.55 3.60 24.46
CA ARG A 70 -28.75 2.75 24.50
C ARG A 70 -29.58 2.58 23.20
N ASN A 71 -29.15 3.13 22.07
CA ASN A 71 -29.71 2.92 20.75
C ASN A 71 -28.64 2.25 19.87
N GLY A 72 -28.71 0.92 19.78
CA GLY A 72 -27.71 0.03 19.15
C GLY A 72 -27.52 0.19 17.63
N ASN A 73 -27.03 1.35 17.20
CA ASN A 73 -26.56 1.60 15.84
C ASN A 73 -25.08 1.99 15.76
N GLY A 74 -24.36 1.85 16.89
CA GLY A 74 -22.96 2.19 17.06
C GLY A 74 -22.04 1.01 16.77
N ASN A 75 -21.49 0.96 15.56
CA ASN A 75 -20.37 0.09 15.23
C ASN A 75 -19.52 0.74 14.12
N GLY A 76 -19.30 2.05 14.24
CA GLY A 76 -18.61 2.83 13.23
C GLY A 76 -17.11 2.56 13.29
N LYS A 77 -16.51 2.02 12.22
CA LYS A 77 -15.06 2.03 12.08
C LYS A 77 -14.62 3.36 11.48
N VAL A 78 -13.60 4.00 12.04
CA VAL A 78 -13.01 5.23 11.50
C VAL A 78 -11.86 4.88 10.57
N LYS A 79 -11.86 5.45 9.36
CA LYS A 79 -10.73 5.33 8.42
C LYS A 79 -9.60 6.26 8.86
N LEU A 80 -8.39 5.71 8.98
CA LEU A 80 -7.17 6.46 9.24
C LEU A 80 -6.41 6.71 7.94
N GLY A 81 -5.86 7.92 7.82
CA GLY A 81 -5.22 8.41 6.59
C GLY A 81 -6.23 8.85 5.53
N ILE A 82 -5.76 9.62 4.56
CA ILE A 82 -6.63 10.23 3.53
C ILE A 82 -7.05 9.23 2.44
N THR A 83 -6.25 8.17 2.24
CA THR A 83 -6.45 7.10 1.26
C THR A 83 -5.50 5.93 1.53
N SER A 84 -5.51 4.94 0.66
CA SER A 84 -4.50 3.89 0.60
C SER A 84 -3.99 3.65 -0.81
N VAL A 85 -2.78 3.09 -0.95
CA VAL A 85 -2.21 2.69 -2.25
C VAL A 85 -3.16 1.78 -3.01
N GLU A 86 -3.79 0.83 -2.33
CA GLU A 86 -4.82 -0.05 -2.88
C GLU A 86 -6.05 0.73 -3.42
N GLU A 87 -6.56 1.71 -2.67
CA GLU A 87 -7.72 2.53 -3.08
C GLU A 87 -7.41 3.46 -4.26
N GLU A 88 -6.16 3.88 -4.44
CA GLU A 88 -5.76 4.68 -5.61
C GLU A 88 -5.53 3.83 -6.86
N ILE A 89 -5.20 2.54 -6.73
CA ILE A 89 -4.85 1.67 -7.87
C ILE A 89 -6.04 0.81 -8.31
N CYS A 90 -6.63 0.04 -7.40
CA CYS A 90 -7.58 -1.02 -7.76
C CYS A 90 -8.87 -0.52 -8.42
N PRO A 91 -9.52 0.57 -7.96
CA PRO A 91 -10.72 1.10 -8.62
C PRO A 91 -10.47 1.56 -10.06
N LEU A 92 -9.33 2.21 -10.33
CA LEU A 92 -8.96 2.65 -11.67
C LEU A 92 -8.63 1.47 -12.59
N LEU A 93 -7.91 0.46 -12.08
CA LEU A 93 -7.67 -0.77 -12.83
C LEU A 93 -8.98 -1.49 -13.17
N ALA A 94 -9.90 -1.61 -12.22
CA ALA A 94 -11.19 -2.26 -12.41
C ALA A 94 -12.05 -1.52 -13.45
N SER A 95 -12.19 -0.20 -13.32
CA SER A 95 -13.06 0.61 -14.17
C SER A 95 -12.47 0.88 -15.56
N LEU A 96 -11.30 1.52 -15.62
CA LEU A 96 -10.66 1.93 -16.88
C LEU A 96 -9.97 0.76 -17.58
N GLY A 97 -9.29 -0.09 -16.81
CA GLY A 97 -8.54 -1.21 -17.35
C GLY A 97 -9.44 -2.34 -17.84
N CYS A 98 -10.38 -2.76 -16.99
CA CYS A 98 -11.14 -3.99 -17.18
C CYS A 98 -12.56 -3.76 -17.71
N GLY A 99 -12.95 -2.50 -17.97
CA GLY A 99 -14.32 -2.14 -18.38
C GLY A 99 -15.36 -2.36 -17.27
N GLY A 100 -14.92 -2.44 -16.01
CA GLY A 100 -15.71 -2.84 -14.86
C GLY A 100 -15.45 -4.29 -14.44
N ILE A 101 -15.80 -4.55 -13.18
CA ILE A 101 -15.78 -5.87 -12.58
C ILE A 101 -17.23 -6.26 -12.27
N SER A 102 -17.57 -7.53 -12.43
CA SER A 102 -18.94 -8.01 -12.21
C SER A 102 -19.40 -7.77 -10.77
N ASP A 103 -20.41 -6.91 -10.60
CA ASP A 103 -21.10 -6.62 -9.35
C ASP A 103 -22.52 -7.21 -9.30
N GLY A 104 -23.00 -7.76 -10.42
CA GLY A 104 -24.39 -8.18 -10.66
C GLY A 104 -24.88 -9.39 -9.85
N ASN A 105 -24.02 -10.06 -9.08
CA ASN A 105 -24.43 -11.10 -8.14
C ASN A 105 -24.39 -10.63 -6.67
N ASN A 106 -24.27 -9.31 -6.43
CA ASN A 106 -24.39 -8.73 -5.09
C ASN A 106 -25.83 -8.60 -4.60
N GLU A 107 -26.81 -9.00 -5.41
CA GLU A 107 -28.19 -9.18 -4.96
C GLU A 107 -28.18 -10.09 -3.72
N PRO A 108 -28.71 -9.65 -2.57
CA PRO A 108 -28.89 -10.56 -1.45
C PRO A 108 -29.75 -11.71 -1.97
N LEU A 109 -29.20 -12.92 -1.99
CA LEU A 109 -30.03 -14.11 -2.14
C LEU A 109 -31.08 -14.01 -1.03
N ALA A 110 -32.31 -13.67 -1.39
CA ALA A 110 -33.45 -13.75 -0.50
C ALA A 110 -33.63 -15.23 -0.19
N VAL A 111 -32.90 -15.73 0.80
CA VAL A 111 -33.20 -17.00 1.42
C VAL A 111 -34.54 -16.75 2.12
N GLY A 112 -35.62 -17.19 1.47
CA GLY A 112 -36.96 -17.13 2.02
C GLY A 112 -36.99 -17.85 3.37
N GLY A 113 -36.92 -17.07 4.45
CA GLY A 113 -36.94 -17.53 5.82
C GLY A 113 -37.06 -16.33 6.73
N SER A 114 -38.28 -16.06 7.19
CA SER A 114 -38.53 -15.11 8.28
C SER A 114 -37.72 -15.54 9.50
N GLY A 115 -36.65 -14.80 9.80
CA GLY A 115 -35.81 -15.03 10.97
C GLY A 115 -34.63 -14.08 10.95
N GLY A 116 -34.66 -13.08 11.82
CA GLY A 116 -33.65 -12.02 11.87
C GLY A 116 -32.23 -12.53 12.10
N GLY A 117 -31.27 -11.73 11.62
CA GLY A 117 -29.88 -11.77 12.06
C GLY A 117 -28.87 -12.21 10.99
N ASN A 118 -27.86 -11.35 10.82
CA ASN A 118 -26.58 -11.52 10.12
C ASN A 118 -26.56 -11.28 8.60
N GLU A 119 -26.00 -10.13 8.22
CA GLU A 119 -25.42 -9.81 6.90
C GLU A 119 -24.18 -10.66 6.57
N LYS A 120 -24.17 -11.94 6.94
CA LYS A 120 -23.07 -12.87 6.63
C LYS A 120 -23.39 -13.62 5.35
N GLY A 121 -22.82 -13.15 4.24
CA GLY A 121 -22.75 -13.94 3.02
C GLY A 121 -23.00 -13.20 1.71
N ARG A 122 -22.69 -11.90 1.62
CA ARG A 122 -22.66 -11.24 0.31
C ARG A 122 -21.45 -11.79 -0.45
N VAL A 123 -21.69 -12.75 -1.35
CA VAL A 123 -20.64 -13.33 -2.18
C VAL A 123 -20.29 -12.29 -3.25
N VAL A 124 -19.18 -11.59 -3.06
CA VAL A 124 -18.69 -10.61 -4.01
C VAL A 124 -18.05 -11.34 -5.19
N TYR A 125 -18.77 -11.39 -6.32
CA TYR A 125 -18.35 -12.18 -7.49
C TYR A 125 -17.35 -11.50 -8.40
N GLY A 126 -16.92 -10.27 -8.10
CA GLY A 126 -15.80 -9.65 -8.78
C GLY A 126 -15.02 -8.74 -7.84
N LEU A 127 -13.69 -8.91 -7.82
CA LEU A 127 -12.80 -8.22 -6.89
C LEU A 127 -11.45 -7.98 -7.57
N CYS A 128 -10.83 -6.84 -7.27
CA CYS A 128 -9.43 -6.59 -7.54
C CYS A 128 -8.68 -6.65 -6.21
N LYS A 129 -7.88 -7.68 -5.98
CA LYS A 129 -7.08 -7.85 -4.76
C LYS A 129 -5.69 -7.27 -4.96
N PHE A 130 -5.27 -6.40 -4.05
CA PHE A 130 -3.92 -5.81 -4.07
C PHE A 130 -2.93 -6.62 -3.24
N HIS A 131 -1.75 -6.89 -3.81
CA HIS A 131 -0.64 -7.56 -3.14
C HIS A 131 0.65 -6.82 -3.42
N ALA A 132 1.48 -6.57 -2.41
CA ALA A 132 2.77 -5.89 -2.55
C ALA A 132 3.92 -6.70 -1.96
N SER A 133 5.13 -6.47 -2.47
CA SER A 133 6.36 -7.04 -1.93
C SER A 133 6.72 -6.33 -0.63
N GLY A 134 6.20 -6.83 0.49
CA GLY A 134 6.33 -6.24 1.82
C GLY A 134 5.38 -5.07 2.08
N ARG A 135 5.56 -4.45 3.25
CA ARG A 135 4.68 -3.37 3.75
C ARG A 135 5.49 -2.32 4.50
N GLU A 136 5.17 -1.06 4.24
CA GLU A 136 5.61 0.10 5.00
C GLU A 136 4.52 0.59 5.97
N ASP A 137 4.95 1.31 7.01
CA ASP A 137 4.03 2.02 7.90
C ASP A 137 3.40 3.23 7.18
N MET A 138 2.29 3.76 7.69
CA MET A 138 1.57 4.90 7.09
C MET A 138 2.45 6.14 6.96
N ASP A 139 3.30 6.38 7.96
CA ASP A 139 4.21 7.53 8.04
C ASP A 139 5.49 7.36 7.20
N VAL A 140 5.67 6.25 6.50
CA VAL A 140 6.86 5.94 5.68
C VAL A 140 6.57 6.16 4.21
N ARG A 141 7.41 6.96 3.53
CA ARG A 141 7.34 7.13 2.08
C ARG A 141 7.97 5.95 1.34
N VAL A 142 7.53 5.70 0.11
CA VAL A 142 8.15 4.77 -0.84
C VAL A 142 8.55 5.56 -2.06
N LEU A 143 9.86 5.76 -2.26
CA LEU A 143 10.41 6.65 -3.26
C LEU A 143 11.22 5.88 -4.29
N LEU A 144 11.53 6.56 -5.39
CA LEU A 144 12.54 6.12 -6.34
C LEU A 144 13.94 6.28 -5.70
N PRO A 145 14.93 5.47 -6.12
CA PRO A 145 16.31 5.66 -5.72
C PRO A 145 16.79 7.08 -6.04
N PRO A 146 17.78 7.61 -5.29
CA PRO A 146 18.44 8.84 -5.69
C PRO A 146 19.04 8.69 -7.10
N PRO A 147 19.09 9.77 -7.90
CA PRO A 147 19.67 9.73 -9.23
C PRO A 147 21.14 9.29 -9.17
N SER A 148 21.49 8.13 -9.69
CA SER A 148 22.90 7.76 -9.90
C SER A 148 23.31 8.26 -11.28
N GLY A 149 24.36 9.08 -11.34
CA GLY A 149 24.77 9.86 -12.53
C GLY A 149 25.10 9.09 -13.82
N ASN A 150 24.89 7.77 -13.89
CA ASN A 150 25.17 6.92 -15.06
C ASN A 150 24.12 5.83 -15.33
N ASP A 151 23.01 5.74 -14.58
CA ASP A 151 22.09 4.60 -14.70
C ASP A 151 20.76 5.04 -15.31
N GLU A 152 20.67 4.97 -16.65
CA GLU A 152 19.47 5.31 -17.41
C GLU A 152 18.27 4.37 -17.06
N ASN A 153 18.50 3.27 -16.34
CA ASN A 153 17.50 2.26 -15.98
C ASN A 153 16.95 2.37 -14.53
N VAL A 154 17.25 3.45 -13.79
CA VAL A 154 16.76 3.67 -12.40
C VAL A 154 15.22 3.62 -12.32
N ASN A 155 14.53 4.01 -13.39
CA ASN A 155 13.07 3.98 -13.49
C ASN A 155 12.47 2.57 -13.62
N GLU A 156 13.23 1.56 -14.04
CA GLU A 156 12.72 0.18 -14.16
C GLU A 156 12.71 -0.55 -12.81
N HIS A 157 13.57 -0.14 -11.88
CA HIS A 157 13.81 -0.83 -10.60
C HIS A 157 13.33 -0.04 -9.38
N GLY A 158 12.81 1.18 -9.56
CA GLY A 158 12.36 2.06 -8.48
C GLY A 158 10.94 1.78 -7.96
N GLY A 159 10.66 2.14 -6.70
CA GLY A 159 9.37 1.91 -6.04
C GLY A 159 9.16 0.46 -5.55
N ARG A 160 8.03 0.20 -4.91
CA ARG A 160 7.67 -1.13 -4.37
C ARG A 160 6.90 -1.95 -5.41
N PRO A 161 7.32 -3.19 -5.72
CA PRO A 161 6.56 -4.13 -6.54
C PRO A 161 5.19 -4.46 -5.96
N PHE A 162 4.20 -4.57 -6.83
CA PHE A 162 2.87 -5.06 -6.51
C PHE A 162 2.28 -5.91 -7.64
N VAL A 163 1.28 -6.72 -7.30
CA VAL A 163 0.43 -7.49 -8.20
C VAL A 163 -1.02 -7.30 -7.77
N CYS A 164 -1.87 -6.94 -8.72
CA CYS A 164 -3.31 -6.97 -8.58
C CYS A 164 -3.84 -8.29 -9.16
N GLU A 165 -4.60 -9.05 -8.37
CA GLU A 165 -5.34 -10.22 -8.84
C GLU A 165 -6.79 -9.82 -9.11
N VAL A 166 -7.22 -9.93 -10.37
CA VAL A 166 -8.53 -9.45 -10.82
C VAL A 166 -9.44 -10.63 -11.11
N TYR A 167 -10.58 -10.68 -10.43
CA TYR A 167 -11.60 -11.72 -10.54
C TYR A 167 -12.83 -11.21 -11.28
N ASP A 168 -13.34 -12.03 -12.21
CA ASP A 168 -14.56 -11.79 -12.99
C ASP A 168 -14.69 -10.37 -13.59
N ALA A 169 -13.57 -9.85 -14.10
CA ALA A 169 -13.52 -8.61 -14.85
C ALA A 169 -14.22 -8.76 -16.21
N ARG A 170 -14.95 -7.74 -16.68
CA ARG A 170 -15.72 -7.83 -17.93
C ARG A 170 -14.85 -8.15 -19.15
N ARG A 171 -13.61 -7.68 -19.14
CA ARG A 171 -12.56 -8.00 -20.14
C ARG A 171 -11.17 -7.96 -19.52
N ILE A 172 -10.22 -8.58 -20.20
CA ILE A 172 -8.79 -8.45 -19.91
C ILE A 172 -8.30 -7.10 -20.48
N PRO A 173 -7.52 -6.29 -19.74
CA PRO A 173 -6.98 -5.04 -20.23
C PRO A 173 -5.94 -5.27 -21.34
N THR A 174 -5.98 -4.43 -22.38
CA THR A 174 -4.91 -4.30 -23.37
C THR A 174 -3.74 -3.46 -22.82
N PRO A 175 -2.57 -3.46 -23.47
CA PRO A 175 -1.47 -2.56 -23.09
C PRO A 175 -1.88 -1.08 -23.08
N GLU A 176 -2.67 -0.62 -24.04
CA GLU A 176 -3.20 0.75 -24.10
C GLU A 176 -4.17 1.05 -22.93
N ASP A 177 -4.97 0.08 -22.49
CA ASP A 177 -5.77 0.24 -21.29
C ASP A 177 -4.92 0.45 -20.05
N LEU A 178 -3.85 -0.35 -19.89
CA LEU A 178 -2.94 -0.22 -18.76
C LEU A 178 -2.21 1.12 -18.78
N LYS A 179 -1.80 1.63 -19.95
CA LYS A 179 -1.25 2.99 -20.08
C LYS A 179 -2.24 4.06 -19.60
N ARG A 180 -3.53 3.94 -19.96
CA ARG A 180 -4.58 4.85 -19.47
C ARG A 180 -4.79 4.76 -17.96
N VAL A 181 -4.76 3.56 -17.40
CA VAL A 181 -4.83 3.34 -15.94
C VAL A 181 -3.62 4.00 -15.25
N VAL A 182 -2.39 3.77 -15.72
CA VAL A 182 -1.19 4.42 -15.17
C VAL A 182 -1.31 5.93 -15.23
N ALA A 183 -1.73 6.47 -16.38
CA ALA A 183 -1.90 7.90 -16.57
C ALA A 183 -2.93 8.49 -15.58
N ALA A 184 -4.06 7.81 -15.36
CA ALA A 184 -5.09 8.21 -14.41
C ALA A 184 -4.65 8.08 -12.94
N ILE A 185 -3.82 7.08 -12.61
CA ILE A 185 -3.24 6.98 -11.25
C ILE A 185 -2.23 8.11 -11.03
N ASN A 186 -1.40 8.40 -12.03
CA ASN A 186 -0.31 9.37 -11.93
C ASN A 186 -0.77 10.83 -12.06
N ARG A 187 -2.01 11.07 -12.49
CA ARG A 187 -2.65 12.39 -12.61
C ARG A 187 -4.00 12.35 -11.91
N SER A 188 -4.22 13.12 -10.85
CA SER A 188 -5.60 13.33 -10.38
C SER A 188 -5.75 14.50 -9.41
N GLY A 189 -5.92 15.67 -10.00
CA GLY A 189 -6.75 16.79 -9.58
C GLY A 189 -7.10 17.55 -10.86
N ASP A 190 -8.37 17.56 -11.26
CA ASP A 190 -9.00 18.26 -12.40
C ASP A 190 -8.55 17.99 -13.86
N ASP A 191 -7.38 17.43 -14.15
CA ASP A 191 -6.94 17.16 -15.55
C ASP A 191 -7.43 15.80 -16.14
N ALA A 192 -8.27 15.05 -15.43
CA ALA A 192 -8.74 13.74 -15.89
C ALA A 192 -9.84 13.83 -16.98
N THR A 193 -10.32 15.03 -17.32
CA THR A 193 -11.38 15.22 -18.32
C THR A 193 -10.88 15.51 -19.74
N ASP A 194 -9.57 15.66 -19.98
CA ASP A 194 -9.06 15.82 -21.34
C ASP A 194 -8.15 14.67 -21.76
N ALA A 195 -8.74 13.70 -22.44
CA ALA A 195 -8.03 12.63 -23.11
C ALA A 195 -7.59 13.09 -24.51
N SER A 196 -6.73 14.10 -24.57
CA SER A 196 -5.90 14.39 -25.75
C SER A 196 -4.42 14.36 -25.38
N ALA A 197 -3.60 13.89 -26.33
CA ALA A 197 -2.18 13.58 -26.22
C ALA A 197 -1.32 14.81 -25.79
N PRO A 198 -0.04 14.63 -25.42
CA PRO A 198 0.74 15.68 -24.77
C PRO A 198 1.23 16.69 -25.79
N GLU A 199 1.02 17.97 -25.50
CA GLU A 199 1.86 19.05 -26.00
C GLU A 199 2.66 19.62 -24.83
N ASP A 200 3.97 19.75 -25.04
CA ASP A 200 4.89 20.47 -24.17
C ASP A 200 4.44 21.92 -24.02
N ASP A 201 4.36 22.44 -22.79
CA ASP A 201 4.68 23.86 -22.58
C ASP A 201 5.10 24.16 -21.13
N ASP A 202 6.09 25.03 -21.07
CA ASP A 202 6.79 25.55 -19.91
C ASP A 202 5.97 26.62 -19.17
N THR A 203 6.23 26.73 -17.86
CA THR A 203 6.07 27.92 -17.02
C THR A 203 4.74 28.70 -17.02
N LYS A 204 4.08 28.74 -15.85
CA LYS A 204 3.69 30.01 -15.19
C LYS A 204 3.16 29.78 -13.77
N GLY A 205 3.63 30.63 -12.85
CA GLY A 205 3.13 30.70 -11.48
C GLY A 205 1.86 31.53 -11.33
N SER A 206 1.09 31.19 -10.31
CA SER A 206 0.10 32.01 -9.57
C SER A 206 -0.32 31.16 -8.36
N GLY A 207 -0.62 31.62 -7.15
CA GLY A 207 -1.00 32.92 -6.64
C GLY A 207 -2.31 32.77 -5.83
N GLY A 208 -2.23 32.67 -4.50
CA GLY A 208 -3.38 32.64 -3.55
C GLY A 208 -3.93 31.24 -3.25
N ASP A 209 -4.45 30.90 -2.06
CA ASP A 209 -5.02 31.74 -1.01
C ASP A 209 -4.96 31.04 0.38
N GLY A 210 -4.94 31.84 1.44
CA GLY A 210 -4.69 31.43 2.81
C GLY A 210 -5.89 30.77 3.50
N ARG A 211 -5.64 29.62 4.13
CA ARG A 211 -6.42 29.14 5.27
C ARG A 211 -5.48 28.58 6.32
N SER A 212 -5.36 29.32 7.42
CA SER A 212 -4.61 28.95 8.61
C SER A 212 -5.31 27.81 9.33
N ASP A 213 -4.67 26.65 9.40
CA ASP A 213 -5.07 25.57 10.29
C ASP A 213 -3.99 25.33 11.36
N LEU A 214 -4.46 25.08 12.57
CA LEU A 214 -3.73 25.29 13.82
C LEU A 214 -2.72 24.16 14.09
N GLY A 215 -1.45 24.53 14.30
CA GLY A 215 -0.67 24.02 15.43
C GLY A 215 -0.06 22.61 15.36
N LEU A 216 0.03 21.96 14.20
CA LEU A 216 0.94 20.82 14.04
C LEU A 216 2.26 21.34 13.46
N LEU A 217 3.39 21.11 14.12
CA LEU A 217 4.72 21.42 13.58
C LEU A 217 4.84 20.78 12.19
N ASP A 218 4.68 21.62 11.17
CA ASP A 218 4.55 21.21 9.78
C ASP A 218 5.86 20.60 9.31
N VAL A 219 5.91 19.28 9.23
CA VAL A 219 7.06 18.51 8.75
C VAL A 219 7.41 18.91 7.32
N HIS A 220 6.46 19.44 6.53
CA HIS A 220 6.73 20.01 5.20
C HIS A 220 7.47 21.36 5.27
N ASN A 221 7.26 22.15 6.32
CA ASN A 221 8.00 23.38 6.58
C ASN A 221 9.43 23.09 7.10
N LEU A 222 9.61 21.94 7.76
CA LEU A 222 10.95 21.39 7.99
C LEU A 222 11.61 21.01 6.66
N GLU A 223 10.95 20.23 5.77
CA GLU A 223 11.47 19.82 4.44
C GLU A 223 11.93 21.00 3.55
N SER A 224 11.23 22.13 3.60
CA SER A 224 11.61 23.35 2.87
C SER A 224 12.67 24.20 3.58
N ARG A 225 12.79 24.14 4.92
CA ARG A 225 13.94 24.70 5.69
C ARG A 225 15.19 23.83 5.62
N TRP A 226 15.08 22.52 5.42
CA TRP A 226 16.20 21.59 5.18
C TRP A 226 16.86 21.81 3.80
N ASN A 227 16.27 22.66 2.96
CA ASN A 227 16.87 23.18 1.73
C ASN A 227 17.94 24.27 2.01
N ILE A 228 18.38 24.44 3.27
CA ILE A 228 19.41 25.40 3.66
C ILE A 228 20.60 24.66 4.31
N ALA A 229 21.75 24.80 3.63
CA ALA A 229 23.13 24.53 4.03
C ALA A 229 23.66 23.08 4.00
N VAL A 230 24.06 22.59 2.81
CA VAL A 230 25.09 21.53 2.70
C VAL A 230 25.89 21.62 1.39
N GLY A 231 27.20 21.83 1.51
CA GLY A 231 28.24 21.19 0.69
C GLY A 231 28.35 21.50 -0.82
N PRO A 232 29.39 20.94 -1.50
CA PRO A 232 29.74 21.24 -2.89
C PRO A 232 28.60 20.95 -3.87
N ALA A 233 28.67 21.56 -5.06
CA ALA A 233 27.64 21.59 -6.11
C ALA A 233 27.07 20.22 -6.52
N ASP A 234 27.77 19.11 -6.24
CA ASP A 234 27.41 17.77 -6.68
C ASP A 234 26.17 17.19 -5.98
N PHE A 235 25.77 17.70 -4.80
CA PHE A 235 24.56 17.25 -4.10
C PHE A 235 23.29 18.06 -4.46
N ARG A 236 23.45 19.21 -5.14
CA ARG A 236 22.30 20.05 -5.58
C ARG A 236 21.56 19.45 -6.76
N SER A 237 22.23 18.66 -7.60
CA SER A 237 21.62 18.03 -8.78
C SER A 237 20.69 16.87 -8.42
N GLU A 238 20.95 16.16 -7.31
CA GLU A 238 20.20 14.97 -6.86
C GLU A 238 18.80 15.28 -6.29
N LEU A 239 18.51 16.52 -5.89
CA LEU A 239 17.24 16.95 -5.29
C LEU A 239 16.28 17.66 -6.26
N SER A 240 16.67 17.85 -7.53
CA SER A 240 15.93 18.69 -8.47
C SER A 240 14.70 18.00 -9.10
N ALA A 241 14.62 16.67 -9.08
CA ALA A 241 13.51 15.91 -9.65
C ALA A 241 12.70 15.18 -8.57
N PRO A 242 11.35 15.15 -8.66
CA PRO A 242 10.51 14.37 -7.76
C PRO A 242 10.89 12.88 -7.85
N ARG A 243 11.24 12.26 -6.72
CA ARG A 243 11.59 10.83 -6.62
C ARG A 243 10.34 9.95 -6.49
N TRP A 244 9.32 10.20 -7.29
CA TRP A 244 8.09 9.42 -7.35
C TRP A 244 7.45 9.50 -8.74
N TYR A 245 6.61 8.53 -9.07
CA TYR A 245 5.89 8.53 -10.34
C TYR A 245 4.74 9.54 -10.32
N GLY A 246 4.59 10.30 -11.41
CA GLY A 246 3.46 11.20 -11.61
C GLY A 246 3.40 12.40 -10.66
N ARG A 247 2.27 13.09 -10.69
CA ARG A 247 1.96 14.27 -9.86
C ARG A 247 0.60 14.12 -9.17
N ASN A 248 0.25 12.90 -8.76
CA ASN A 248 -0.98 12.65 -8.02
C ASN A 248 -0.91 13.38 -6.66
N PRO A 249 -1.82 14.35 -6.37
CA PRO A 249 -1.82 15.10 -5.12
C PRO A 249 -2.15 14.23 -3.89
N ARG A 250 -2.81 13.08 -4.09
CA ARG A 250 -3.04 12.06 -3.05
C ARG A 250 -1.81 11.20 -2.78
N GLY A 251 -0.73 11.41 -3.54
CA GLY A 251 0.62 10.93 -3.23
C GLY A 251 0.90 9.48 -3.60
N VAL A 252 0.08 8.85 -4.44
CA VAL A 252 0.32 7.50 -4.98
C VAL A 252 0.64 7.61 -6.47
N GLY A 253 1.74 7.01 -6.89
CA GLY A 253 2.15 6.93 -8.29
C GLY A 253 2.52 5.51 -8.67
N VAL A 254 2.39 5.17 -9.95
CA VAL A 254 2.70 3.84 -10.50
C VAL A 254 3.63 3.97 -11.71
N ALA A 255 4.57 3.04 -11.82
CA ALA A 255 5.52 2.97 -12.93
C ALA A 255 4.81 2.78 -14.28
N PRO A 256 5.35 3.34 -15.39
CA PRO A 256 4.80 3.14 -16.74
C PRO A 256 4.87 1.69 -17.22
N THR A 257 5.65 0.84 -16.56
CA THR A 257 5.85 -0.57 -16.88
C THR A 257 4.76 -1.51 -16.36
N MET A 258 3.62 -0.97 -15.89
CA MET A 258 2.48 -1.78 -15.44
C MET A 258 1.97 -2.68 -16.57
N ALA A 259 1.89 -3.99 -16.32
CA ALA A 259 1.65 -4.99 -17.36
C ALA A 259 0.91 -6.23 -16.83
N LEU A 260 0.24 -6.95 -17.73
CA LEU A 260 -0.24 -8.31 -17.45
C LEU A 260 0.93 -9.22 -17.06
N CYS A 261 0.68 -10.16 -16.15
CA CYS A 261 1.67 -11.14 -15.73
C CYS A 261 1.04 -12.51 -15.46
N PRO A 262 1.84 -13.60 -15.51
CA PRO A 262 1.37 -14.90 -15.05
C PRO A 262 1.14 -14.91 -13.53
N ALA A 263 0.32 -15.84 -13.05
CA ALA A 263 0.06 -16.03 -11.63
C ALA A 263 1.33 -16.35 -10.81
N SER A 264 2.40 -16.85 -11.44
CA SER A 264 3.69 -17.08 -10.78
C SER A 264 4.34 -15.79 -10.28
N ALA A 265 4.03 -14.63 -10.87
CA ALA A 265 4.53 -13.33 -10.42
C ALA A 265 4.07 -13.02 -8.98
N PHE A 266 2.90 -13.51 -8.58
CA PHE A 266 2.42 -13.40 -7.21
C PHE A 266 3.32 -14.15 -6.22
N ARG A 267 3.77 -15.37 -6.56
CA ARG A 267 4.76 -16.11 -5.74
C ARG A 267 6.10 -15.39 -5.71
N GLY A 268 6.48 -14.75 -6.82
CA GLY A 268 7.69 -13.93 -6.92
C GLY A 268 7.73 -12.83 -5.87
N LEU A 269 6.63 -12.08 -5.66
CA LEU A 269 6.55 -10.98 -4.69
C LEU A 269 7.00 -11.38 -3.28
N GLN A 270 6.69 -12.60 -2.85
CA GLN A 270 7.08 -13.09 -1.54
C GLN A 270 8.60 -13.32 -1.45
N GLY A 271 9.19 -13.96 -2.46
CA GLY A 271 10.66 -14.10 -2.56
C GLY A 271 11.37 -12.75 -2.62
N GLU A 272 10.77 -11.77 -3.31
CA GLU A 272 11.28 -10.39 -3.32
C GLU A 272 11.26 -9.72 -1.94
N THR A 273 10.43 -10.20 -1.01
CA THR A 273 10.30 -9.62 0.32
C THR A 273 11.35 -10.16 1.30
N GLU A 274 11.75 -11.42 1.12
CA GLU A 274 12.47 -12.24 2.11
C GLU A 274 13.99 -12.24 1.92
N ASP A 275 14.47 -12.01 0.70
CA ASP A 275 15.92 -12.11 0.40
C ASP A 275 16.54 -10.81 -0.14
N LYS A 276 15.72 -9.84 -0.54
CA LYS A 276 16.20 -8.63 -1.21
C LYS A 276 16.70 -7.55 -0.26
N VAL A 277 17.73 -6.84 -0.73
CA VAL A 277 18.27 -5.66 -0.05
C VAL A 277 17.28 -4.52 -0.16
N LYS A 278 17.07 -3.82 0.97
CA LYS A 278 16.20 -2.65 1.05
C LYS A 278 17.02 -1.43 1.40
N ARG A 279 16.79 -0.33 0.70
CA ARG A 279 17.46 0.96 0.94
C ARG A 279 16.51 1.94 1.61
N TYR A 280 17.06 2.72 2.53
CA TYR A 280 16.32 3.68 3.31
C TYR A 280 17.09 4.98 3.49
N GLY A 281 16.34 6.07 3.56
CA GLY A 281 16.79 7.36 4.05
C GLY A 281 16.00 7.74 5.30
N CYS A 282 16.64 8.24 6.33
CA CYS A 282 15.92 8.75 7.50
C CYS A 282 16.57 9.99 8.11
N VAL A 283 15.75 10.78 8.80
CA VAL A 283 16.18 11.92 9.61
C VAL A 283 16.04 11.53 11.07
N CYS A 284 17.12 11.79 11.81
CA CYS A 284 17.26 11.41 13.20
C CYS A 284 17.55 12.64 14.07
N TRP A 285 16.97 12.62 15.26
CA TRP A 285 17.26 13.59 16.31
C TRP A 285 18.05 12.91 17.44
N SER A 286 18.98 13.64 18.03
CA SER A 286 19.82 13.22 19.14
C SER A 286 19.65 14.12 20.35
N ASP A 287 19.42 13.51 21.52
CA ASP A 287 19.41 14.21 22.80
C ASP A 287 20.82 14.60 23.29
N GLY A 288 21.87 13.99 22.71
CA GLY A 288 23.27 14.38 22.91
C GLY A 288 23.82 15.21 21.75
N THR A 289 24.84 16.03 22.01
CA THR A 289 25.43 16.91 20.98
C THR A 289 26.25 16.10 19.98
N ILE A 290 26.13 16.46 18.70
CA ILE A 290 26.91 15.96 17.57
C ILE A 290 27.90 17.08 17.18
N PRO A 291 29.13 17.08 17.71
CA PRO A 291 30.06 18.19 17.54
C PRO A 291 30.55 18.35 16.09
N SER A 292 30.76 17.26 15.35
CA SER A 292 31.25 17.32 13.96
C SER A 292 30.77 16.13 13.12
N GLN A 293 30.98 16.21 11.80
CA GLN A 293 30.70 15.11 10.87
C GLN A 293 31.57 13.89 11.20
N GLU A 294 32.85 14.11 11.49
CA GLU A 294 33.83 13.07 11.80
C GLU A 294 33.46 12.33 13.08
N TYR A 295 32.98 13.04 14.11
CA TYR A 295 32.47 12.41 15.33
C TYR A 295 31.31 11.46 15.04
N LEU A 296 30.35 11.90 14.21
CA LEU A 296 29.19 11.08 13.85
C LEU A 296 29.62 9.83 13.08
N GLU A 297 30.50 10.02 12.10
CA GLU A 297 31.05 8.95 11.27
C GLU A 297 31.87 7.94 12.07
N GLU A 298 32.73 8.41 12.98
CA GLU A 298 33.53 7.58 13.88
C GLU A 298 32.64 6.74 14.80
N LYS A 299 31.64 7.35 15.45
CA LYS A 299 30.70 6.63 16.33
C LYS A 299 29.86 5.59 15.59
N LEU A 300 29.50 5.88 14.34
CA LEU A 300 28.68 4.99 13.53
C LEU A 300 29.49 3.99 12.70
N GLY A 301 30.81 4.11 12.67
CA GLY A 301 31.67 3.27 11.86
C GLY A 301 31.46 3.43 10.35
N CYS A 302 30.92 4.57 9.92
CA CYS A 302 30.64 4.87 8.51
C CYS A 302 31.42 6.13 8.12
N GLY A 303 32.16 6.16 7.01
CA GLY A 303 32.92 7.37 6.62
C GLY A 303 34.34 7.15 6.11
N GLY A 304 34.67 5.94 5.63
CA GLY A 304 35.94 5.73 4.94
C GLY A 304 35.98 6.51 3.62
N SER A 305 36.56 7.71 3.63
CA SER A 305 36.98 8.35 2.39
C SER A 305 37.94 7.42 1.65
N VAL A 306 37.62 7.21 0.39
CA VAL A 306 38.54 6.87 -0.70
C VAL A 306 39.90 7.54 -0.46
N GLY A 307 40.95 6.77 -0.19
CA GLY A 307 42.34 7.25 -0.27
C GLY A 307 43.25 7.10 0.96
N GLY A 308 42.77 6.66 2.12
CA GLY A 308 43.63 6.44 3.29
C GLY A 308 44.02 4.97 3.48
N LYS A 309 45.18 4.53 2.97
CA LYS A 309 45.78 3.25 3.39
C LYS A 309 46.09 3.35 4.90
N ARG A 310 45.25 2.73 5.74
CA ARG A 310 45.64 2.36 7.11
C ARG A 310 46.55 1.12 7.00
N ASN A 311 47.74 1.22 7.57
CA ASN A 311 48.75 0.16 7.53
C ASN A 311 48.27 -1.10 8.27
N GLY A 312 48.28 -2.23 7.56
CA GLY A 312 48.55 -3.57 8.10
C GLY A 312 47.53 -4.14 9.10
N ASN A 313 46.72 -5.10 8.63
CA ASN A 313 45.89 -6.04 9.39
C ASN A 313 44.56 -5.54 10.02
N ASP A 314 43.94 -4.50 9.45
CA ASP A 314 42.61 -4.06 9.86
C ASP A 314 41.54 -4.38 8.79
N ASP A 315 40.50 -5.12 9.20
CA ASP A 315 39.30 -5.50 8.44
C ASP A 315 38.45 -4.27 8.07
N GLY A 316 38.95 -3.45 7.14
CA GLY A 316 38.36 -2.19 6.71
C GLY A 316 36.89 -2.28 6.28
N GLY A 317 35.99 -2.10 7.25
CA GLY A 317 34.56 -1.89 7.09
C GLY A 317 33.78 -2.46 8.28
N GLN A 318 33.28 -1.63 9.19
CA GLN A 318 32.35 -2.07 10.27
C GLN A 318 31.00 -2.61 9.72
N TYR A 319 30.82 -2.56 8.39
CA TYR A 319 29.67 -3.06 7.67
C TYR A 319 30.09 -4.14 6.67
N PRO A 320 29.31 -5.23 6.51
CA PRO A 320 27.97 -5.43 7.06
C PRO A 320 27.95 -5.67 8.58
N LEU A 321 27.06 -4.97 9.28
CA LEU A 321 26.88 -5.03 10.73
C LEU A 321 25.76 -6.00 11.08
N ASP A 322 26.09 -7.06 11.84
CA ASP A 322 25.11 -7.97 12.41
C ASP A 322 24.37 -7.33 13.60
N ILE A 323 23.05 -7.32 13.54
CA ILE A 323 22.17 -6.83 14.58
C ILE A 323 21.19 -7.91 15.04
N ARG A 324 20.85 -7.91 16.32
CA ARG A 324 19.82 -8.76 16.91
C ARG A 324 18.60 -7.90 17.23
N GLN A 325 17.50 -8.19 16.55
CA GLN A 325 16.23 -7.47 16.74
C GLN A 325 15.19 -8.38 17.37
N SER A 326 14.72 -8.02 18.56
CA SER A 326 13.47 -8.57 19.08
C SER A 326 12.30 -8.05 18.25
N THR A 327 11.18 -8.77 18.26
CA THR A 327 9.95 -8.35 17.58
C THR A 327 9.46 -7.02 18.19
N PRO A 328 9.44 -5.89 17.45
CA PRO A 328 9.23 -4.56 18.02
C PRO A 328 7.99 -4.41 18.90
N ILE A 329 8.04 -3.56 19.93
CA ILE A 329 6.96 -3.43 20.91
C ILE A 329 5.64 -3.09 20.20
N ARG A 330 5.69 -2.11 19.29
CA ARG A 330 4.53 -1.65 18.51
C ARG A 330 3.87 -2.71 17.62
N VAL A 331 4.53 -3.86 17.41
CA VAL A 331 3.99 -4.96 16.59
C VAL A 331 3.76 -6.25 17.39
N LEU A 332 4.05 -6.28 18.68
CA LEU A 332 3.89 -7.48 19.51
C LEU A 332 2.44 -7.99 19.56
N HIS A 333 1.45 -7.10 19.50
CA HIS A 333 0.03 -7.48 19.47
C HIS A 333 -0.36 -8.29 18.22
N ARG A 334 0.45 -8.26 17.16
CA ARG A 334 0.18 -8.89 15.86
C ARG A 334 1.22 -9.92 15.43
N ARG A 335 2.36 -10.02 16.11
CA ARG A 335 3.48 -10.91 15.75
C ARG A 335 4.00 -11.62 16.99
N ALA A 336 4.33 -12.90 16.82
CA ALA A 336 4.98 -13.67 17.87
C ALA A 336 6.31 -13.04 18.28
N SER A 337 6.55 -12.96 19.60
CA SER A 337 7.81 -12.48 20.14
C SER A 337 8.94 -13.43 19.78
N ALA A 338 9.91 -12.93 19.02
CA ALA A 338 11.13 -13.65 18.68
C ALA A 338 12.26 -12.65 18.44
N VAL A 339 13.50 -13.08 18.72
CA VAL A 339 14.73 -12.38 18.35
C VAL A 339 15.23 -12.92 17.02
N ARG A 340 15.57 -12.02 16.09
CA ARG A 340 16.07 -12.38 14.75
C ARG A 340 17.36 -11.66 14.46
N ALA A 341 18.33 -12.38 13.91
CA ALA A 341 19.52 -11.77 13.33
C ALA A 341 19.15 -11.04 12.02
N ARG A 342 19.68 -9.84 11.84
CA ARG A 342 19.55 -9.00 10.65
C ARG A 342 20.88 -8.36 10.36
N LYS A 343 21.07 -7.87 9.14
CA LYS A 343 22.30 -7.16 8.75
C LYS A 343 21.95 -5.75 8.29
N ILE A 344 22.70 -4.76 8.80
CA ILE A 344 22.84 -3.47 8.14
C ILE A 344 24.00 -3.63 7.18
N LEU A 345 23.73 -3.56 5.89
CA LEU A 345 24.70 -3.88 4.85
C LEU A 345 25.60 -2.68 4.55
N THR A 346 25.01 -1.48 4.51
CA THR A 346 25.73 -0.22 4.38
C THR A 346 25.08 0.83 5.27
N LEU A 347 25.88 1.77 5.77
CA LEU A 347 25.42 2.96 6.47
C LEU A 347 26.26 4.14 5.99
N ARG A 348 25.61 5.27 5.74
CA ARG A 348 26.23 6.59 5.59
C ARG A 348 25.47 7.55 6.48
N ALA A 349 26.19 8.45 7.11
CA ALA A 349 25.62 9.46 7.99
C ALA A 349 26.02 10.85 7.52
N ARG A 350 25.11 11.81 7.67
CA ARG A 350 25.36 13.21 7.35
C ARG A 350 24.82 14.06 8.49
N ARG A 351 25.74 14.70 9.21
CA ARG A 351 25.40 15.70 10.21
C ARG A 351 24.67 16.85 9.52
N ILE A 352 23.62 17.32 10.17
CA ILE A 352 22.91 18.53 9.75
C ILE A 352 23.25 19.67 10.71
N ASP A 353 23.13 19.42 12.01
CA ASP A 353 23.55 20.36 13.06
C ASP A 353 23.98 19.60 14.34
N GLU A 354 23.98 20.30 15.48
CA GLU A 354 24.36 19.73 16.78
C GLU A 354 23.44 18.63 17.29
N ARG A 355 22.21 18.52 16.79
CA ARG A 355 21.18 17.59 17.27
C ARG A 355 20.57 16.75 16.17
N TRP A 356 20.77 17.12 14.92
CA TRP A 356 20.14 16.49 13.77
C TRP A 356 21.15 15.90 12.81
N PHE A 357 20.82 14.73 12.28
CA PHE A 357 21.58 14.05 11.25
C PHE A 357 20.66 13.22 10.36
N ALA A 358 21.10 12.97 9.14
CA ALA A 358 20.46 12.06 8.21
C ALA A 358 21.26 10.76 8.09
N LEU A 359 20.57 9.66 7.88
CA LEU A 359 21.16 8.35 7.56
C LEU A 359 20.68 7.88 6.19
N SER A 360 21.60 7.30 5.44
CA SER A 360 21.31 6.48 4.26
C SER A 360 21.84 5.08 4.53
N LEU A 361 20.97 4.08 4.48
CA LEU A 361 21.32 2.71 4.84
C LEU A 361 20.70 1.68 3.92
N SER A 362 21.39 0.55 3.77
CA SER A 362 20.81 -0.65 3.17
C SER A 362 20.80 -1.79 4.17
N THR A 363 19.77 -2.63 4.13
CA THR A 363 19.58 -3.72 5.09
C THR A 363 19.25 -5.03 4.40
N SER A 364 19.53 -6.14 5.08
CA SER A 364 18.88 -7.41 4.76
C SER A 364 17.36 -7.27 4.88
N ALA A 365 16.62 -8.15 4.22
CA ALA A 365 15.18 -8.22 4.33
C ALA A 365 14.68 -8.35 5.79
N GLY A 366 13.52 -7.74 6.04
CA GLY A 366 12.82 -7.83 7.33
C GLY A 366 13.53 -7.14 8.51
N ALA A 367 14.50 -6.26 8.27
CA ALA A 367 15.05 -5.40 9.30
C ALA A 367 14.06 -4.28 9.68
N TYR A 368 13.96 -4.00 10.97
CA TYR A 368 13.12 -2.94 11.52
C TYR A 368 13.96 -1.68 11.72
N VAL A 369 13.90 -0.76 10.75
CA VAL A 369 14.80 0.40 10.70
C VAL A 369 14.57 1.39 11.84
N LYS A 370 13.30 1.66 12.20
CA LYS A 370 12.98 2.56 13.33
C LYS A 370 13.67 2.05 14.60
N GLU A 371 13.52 0.76 14.87
CA GLU A 371 14.07 0.10 16.05
C GLU A 371 15.61 -0.07 15.99
N PHE A 372 16.21 -0.17 14.81
CA PHE A 372 17.67 -0.04 14.66
C PHE A 372 18.15 1.37 15.03
N VAL A 373 17.38 2.42 14.76
CA VAL A 373 17.73 3.79 15.13
C VAL A 373 17.58 4.01 16.64
N HIS A 374 16.36 3.87 17.17
CA HIS A 374 16.06 4.25 18.57
C HIS A 374 16.30 3.12 19.59
N GLY A 375 16.64 1.91 19.14
CA GLY A 375 17.01 0.77 20.00
C GLY A 375 15.86 0.00 20.65
N ASP A 376 14.60 0.45 20.49
CA ASP A 376 13.38 -0.15 21.06
C ASP A 376 13.54 -0.51 22.55
N CYS A 377 14.00 0.44 23.37
CA CYS A 377 14.31 0.24 24.79
C CYS A 377 15.31 -0.91 25.05
N GLY A 378 16.34 -1.04 24.20
CA GLY A 378 17.38 -2.06 24.30
C GLY A 378 17.02 -3.41 23.66
N ARG A 379 15.87 -3.50 22.98
CA ARG A 379 15.41 -4.73 22.32
C ARG A 379 16.03 -4.95 20.93
N THR A 380 16.74 -3.95 20.41
CA THR A 380 17.61 -4.04 19.23
C THR A 380 19.05 -3.71 19.61
N ALA A 381 19.99 -4.61 19.28
CA ALA A 381 21.41 -4.42 19.58
C ALA A 381 22.35 -5.02 18.51
N PRO A 382 23.39 -4.29 18.06
CA PRO A 382 23.57 -2.85 18.28
C PRO A 382 22.46 -2.04 17.59
N SER A 383 22.30 -0.81 18.06
CA SER A 383 21.41 0.24 17.53
C SER A 383 22.17 1.56 17.43
N VAL A 384 21.72 2.48 16.59
CA VAL A 384 22.30 3.83 16.46
C VAL A 384 22.36 4.53 17.81
N SER A 385 21.28 4.44 18.61
CA SER A 385 21.27 4.97 19.98
C SER A 385 22.37 4.38 20.85
N SER A 386 22.55 3.05 20.85
CA SER A 386 23.63 2.43 21.63
C SER A 386 25.04 2.75 21.11
N MET A 387 25.21 2.94 19.80
CA MET A 387 26.50 3.27 19.18
C MET A 387 26.91 4.71 19.47
N MET A 388 25.95 5.64 19.42
CA MET A 388 26.16 7.05 19.75
C MET A 388 26.27 7.31 21.26
N GLY A 389 25.81 6.38 22.09
CA GLY A 389 25.74 6.55 23.55
C GLY A 389 24.70 7.58 24.01
N ASN A 390 23.75 7.92 23.13
CA ASN A 390 22.74 8.95 23.35
C ASN A 390 21.35 8.41 23.03
N ARG A 391 20.31 9.02 23.58
CA ARG A 391 18.95 8.79 23.09
C ARG A 391 18.82 9.38 21.69
N ILE A 392 18.47 8.52 20.74
CA ILE A 392 18.23 8.88 19.34
C ILE A 392 16.79 8.55 19.00
N ASP A 393 16.11 9.44 18.28
CA ASP A 393 14.78 9.18 17.74
C ASP A 393 14.76 9.34 16.22
N ILE A 394 13.81 8.68 15.57
CA ILE A 394 13.61 8.73 14.13
C ILE A 394 12.38 9.58 13.82
N VAL A 395 12.58 10.68 13.11
CA VAL A 395 11.53 11.67 12.84
C VAL A 395 10.87 11.41 11.50
N SER A 396 11.64 10.92 10.52
CA SER A 396 11.11 10.58 9.21
C SER A 396 11.88 9.42 8.61
N LEU A 397 11.18 8.58 7.85
CA LEU A 397 11.75 7.41 7.19
C LEU A 397 11.19 7.28 5.77
N ASP A 398 12.07 7.02 4.83
CA ASP A 398 11.77 6.77 3.43
C ASP A 398 12.36 5.41 3.02
N CYS A 399 11.61 4.63 2.25
CA CYS A 399 12.11 3.47 1.54
C CYS A 399 12.47 3.90 0.12
N GLU A 400 13.76 3.84 -0.23
CA GLU A 400 14.31 4.40 -1.47
C GLU A 400 14.61 3.34 -2.54
N GLY A 401 14.24 2.09 -2.30
CA GLY A 401 14.41 1.04 -3.28
C GLY A 401 14.50 -0.35 -2.68
N ILE A 402 14.25 -1.33 -3.54
CA ILE A 402 14.44 -2.75 -3.30
C ILE A 402 15.33 -3.22 -4.43
N GLU A 403 16.59 -3.56 -4.14
CA GLU A 403 17.49 -4.13 -5.15
C GLU A 403 16.95 -5.52 -5.51
N VAL A 404 16.68 -5.73 -6.81
CA VAL A 404 16.03 -6.93 -7.35
C VAL A 404 17.04 -8.04 -7.57
#